data_AF-A0A352M7U0-F1
#
_entry.id   AF-A0A352M7U0-F1
#
_cell.length_a   1.000
_cell.length_b   1.000
_cell.length_c   1.000
_cell.angle_alpha   90.00
_cell.angle_beta   90.00
_cell.angle_gamma   90.00
#
_symmetry.space_group_name_H-M   'P 1'
#
loop_
_entity.id
_entity.type
_entity.pdbx_description
1 polymer ?
#
loop_
_entity_poly.entity_id
_entity_poly.type
_entity_poly.pdbx_seq_one_letter_code
_entity_poly.pdbx_strand_id
1 'polypeptide(L)'
;MNMSSISGNLKLIFTFFVFCVIFLVMQFSLTGCVNDKTSPEEVLYFSLKQDCPQCKGFKQVKSESGTLIECPFCLGLGYVYQDPQGLYKKK
;
A
#
# COMPACT_ATOMS: atom_id res chain seq x y z
N MET A 1 62.81 21.52 5.42
CA MET A 1 61.46 21.14 4.95
C MET A 1 60.67 22.42 4.71
N ASN A 2 60.30 22.71 3.46
CA ASN A 2 59.72 23.99 3.05
C ASN A 2 58.33 24.22 3.67
N MET A 3 58.19 25.29 4.45
CA MET A 3 56.96 25.74 5.12
C MET A 3 55.78 25.94 4.16
N SER A 4 56.06 26.18 2.87
CA SER A 4 55.08 26.40 1.80
C SER A 4 54.31 25.12 1.40
N SER A 5 54.90 23.94 1.58
CA SER A 5 54.28 22.66 1.19
C SER A 5 53.23 22.20 2.21
N ILE A 6 53.39 22.59 3.47
CA ILE A 6 52.45 22.24 4.56
C ILE A 6 51.12 23.02 4.39
N SER A 7 51.20 24.28 3.94
CA SER A 7 50.02 25.14 3.72
C SER A 7 49.12 24.64 2.58
N GLY A 8 49.70 24.15 1.47
CA GLY A 8 48.93 23.64 0.33
C GLY A 8 48.19 22.34 0.64
N ASN A 9 48.85 21.41 1.33
CA ASN A 9 48.24 20.15 1.76
C ASN A 9 47.13 20.36 2.79
N LEU A 10 47.30 21.31 3.73
CA LEU A 10 46.28 21.65 4.72
C LEU A 10 45.02 22.25 4.09
N LYS A 11 45.17 23.11 3.07
CA LYS A 11 44.04 23.67 2.31
C LYS A 11 43.27 22.57 1.58
N LEU A 12 43.97 21.61 0.98
CA LEU A 12 43.37 20.51 0.24
C LEU A 12 42.60 19.56 1.17
N ILE A 13 43.16 19.26 2.35
CA ILE A 13 42.49 18.47 3.39
C ILE A 13 41.24 19.20 3.91
N PHE A 14 41.33 20.51 4.15
CA PHE A 14 40.19 21.30 4.63
C PHE A 14 39.06 21.33 3.58
N THR A 15 39.38 21.54 2.31
CA THR A 15 38.38 21.51 1.23
C THR A 15 37.74 20.14 1.07
N PHE A 16 38.51 19.05 1.24
CA PHE A 16 37.99 17.69 1.18
C PHE A 16 37.01 17.42 2.33
N PHE A 17 37.36 17.82 3.56
CA PHE A 17 36.49 17.70 4.72
C PHE A 17 35.17 18.45 4.54
N VAL A 18 35.23 19.69 4.04
CA VAL A 18 34.03 20.49 3.76
C VAL A 18 33.15 19.79 2.72
N PHE A 19 33.74 19.26 1.65
CA PHE A 19 33.01 18.53 0.61
C PHE A 19 32.35 17.25 1.16
N CYS A 20 33.04 16.49 2.00
CA CYS A 20 32.50 15.32 2.67
C CYS A 20 31.31 15.67 3.58
N VAL A 21 31.39 16.75 4.36
CA VAL A 21 30.29 17.20 5.23
C VAL A 21 29.08 17.60 4.41
N ILE A 22 29.27 18.36 3.32
CA ILE A 22 28.17 18.75 2.41
C ILE A 22 27.53 17.49 1.78
N PHE A 23 28.34 16.54 1.34
CA PHE A 23 27.84 15.28 0.77
C PHE A 23 27.02 14.48 1.79
N LEU A 24 27.49 14.36 3.04
CA LEU A 24 26.76 13.68 4.11
C LEU A 24 25.43 14.37 4.43
N VAL A 25 25.40 15.71 4.49
CA VAL A 25 24.17 16.47 4.72
C VAL A 25 23.17 16.29 3.56
N MET A 26 23.63 16.27 2.31
CA MET A 26 22.76 16.02 1.15
C MET A 26 22.11 14.64 1.20
N GLN A 27 22.82 13.60 1.67
CA GLN A 27 22.23 12.26 1.84
C GLN A 27 21.13 12.26 2.92
N PHE A 28 21.30 13.00 4.02
CA PHE A 28 20.26 13.16 5.03
C PHE A 28 19.01 13.88 4.48
N SER A 29 19.18 14.94 3.68
CA SER A 29 18.05 15.65 3.06
C SER A 29 17.30 14.81 2.02
N LEU A 30 17.99 13.95 1.27
CA LEU A 30 17.37 13.01 0.32
C LEU A 30 16.60 11.90 1.04
N THR A 31 17.10 11.41 2.16
CA THR A 31 16.44 10.37 2.96
C THR A 31 15.22 10.92 3.70
N GLY A 32 15.23 12.19 4.11
CA GLY A 32 14.13 12.85 4.81
C GLY A 32 12.95 13.31 3.94
N CYS A 33 13.10 13.36 2.61
CA CYS A 33 12.02 13.75 1.68
C CYS A 33 11.27 12.54 1.09
N VAL A 34 11.52 11.31 1.57
CA VAL A 34 10.69 10.13 1.27
C VAL A 34 9.76 9.89 2.46
N ASN A 35 8.92 10.86 2.77
CA ASN A 35 7.85 10.68 3.76
C ASN A 35 6.63 11.57 3.47
N ASP A 36 6.40 11.90 2.20
CA ASP A 36 5.14 12.49 1.80
C ASP A 36 4.78 12.08 0.38
N LYS A 37 4.03 10.98 0.32
CA LYS A 37 2.91 10.70 -0.58
C LYS A 37 2.68 9.21 -0.58
N THR A 38 1.67 8.82 0.19
CA THR A 38 0.66 7.86 -0.28
C THR A 38 1.28 6.66 -1.00
N SER A 39 1.91 5.76 -0.24
CA SER A 39 1.54 4.37 -0.51
C SER A 39 0.02 4.41 -0.32
N PRO A 40 -0.84 4.18 -1.32
CA PRO A 40 -2.01 3.41 -0.95
C PRO A 40 -1.37 2.24 -0.24
N GLU A 41 -1.63 2.07 1.07
CA GLU A 41 -1.67 0.71 1.55
C GLU A 41 -2.42 -0.01 0.43
N GLU A 42 -1.72 -0.91 -0.26
CA GLU A 42 -2.38 -2.08 -0.76
C GLU A 42 -2.95 -2.70 0.51
N VAL A 43 -4.04 -2.12 1.01
CA VAL A 43 -5.02 -2.79 1.84
C VAL A 43 -5.30 -3.94 0.92
N LEU A 44 -4.65 -5.06 1.19
CA LEU A 44 -4.85 -6.29 0.49
C LEU A 44 -6.33 -6.53 0.79
N TYR A 45 -7.20 -6.07 -0.11
CA TYR A 45 -8.63 -6.15 0.01
C TYR A 45 -8.88 -7.65 -0.12
N PHE A 46 -8.70 -8.38 0.97
CA PHE A 46 -9.23 -9.70 1.14
C PHE A 46 -10.73 -9.48 1.11
N SER A 47 -11.31 -9.44 -0.10
CA SER A 47 -12.74 -9.50 -0.29
C SER A 47 -13.15 -10.84 0.30
N LEU A 48 -13.51 -10.82 1.57
CA LEU A 48 -13.87 -12.01 2.31
C LEU A 48 -15.14 -12.53 1.64
N LYS A 49 -15.08 -13.77 1.13
CA LYS A 49 -16.30 -14.44 0.68
C LYS A 49 -17.13 -14.70 1.92
N GLN A 50 -18.25 -14.01 2.03
CA GLN A 50 -19.24 -14.27 3.07
C GLN A 50 -20.45 -14.94 2.44
N ASP A 51 -21.06 -15.87 3.16
CA ASP A 51 -22.28 -16.51 2.71
C ASP A 51 -23.34 -15.46 2.37
N CYS A 52 -24.01 -15.66 1.24
CA CYS A 52 -25.06 -14.76 0.79
C CYS A 52 -26.14 -14.67 1.88
N PRO A 53 -26.50 -13.47 2.38
CA PRO A 53 -27.48 -13.33 3.47
C PRO A 53 -28.87 -13.85 3.09
N GLN A 54 -29.22 -13.84 1.79
CA GLN A 54 -30.53 -14.27 1.31
C GLN A 54 -30.64 -15.79 1.13
N CYS A 55 -29.62 -16.45 0.58
CA CYS A 55 -29.64 -17.90 0.38
C CYS A 55 -28.76 -18.68 1.35
N LYS A 56 -28.06 -18.02 2.28
CA LYS A 56 -27.19 -18.62 3.31
C LYS A 56 -26.26 -19.72 2.76
N GLY A 57 -25.61 -19.47 1.61
CA GLY A 57 -24.73 -20.45 0.97
C GLY A 57 -25.42 -21.46 0.03
N PHE A 58 -26.75 -21.62 0.07
CA PHE A 58 -27.49 -22.65 -0.68
C PHE A 58 -27.65 -22.37 -2.19
N LYS A 59 -27.20 -21.21 -2.68
CA LYS A 59 -27.27 -20.76 -4.09
C LYS A 59 -28.68 -20.59 -4.68
N GLN A 60 -29.69 -21.19 -4.06
CA GLN A 60 -31.08 -21.18 -4.52
C GLN A 60 -32.00 -20.62 -3.43
N VAL A 61 -33.13 -20.08 -3.86
CA VAL A 61 -34.22 -19.60 -2.99
C VAL A 61 -35.55 -20.10 -3.54
N LYS A 62 -36.54 -20.25 -2.67
CA LYS A 62 -37.89 -20.63 -3.08
C LYS A 62 -38.58 -19.41 -3.69
N SER A 63 -39.05 -19.54 -4.93
CA SER A 63 -39.88 -18.54 -5.62
C SER A 63 -41.28 -18.49 -5.01
N GLU A 64 -42.04 -17.44 -5.30
CA GLU A 64 -43.45 -17.29 -4.91
C GLU A 64 -44.32 -18.46 -5.43
N SER A 65 -43.95 -19.02 -6.58
CA SER A 65 -44.56 -20.22 -7.18
C SER A 65 -44.20 -21.53 -6.45
N GLY A 66 -43.30 -21.47 -5.48
CA GLY A 66 -42.81 -22.63 -4.74
C GLY A 66 -41.66 -23.39 -5.40
N THR A 67 -41.29 -23.05 -6.64
CA THR A 67 -40.14 -23.61 -7.36
C THR A 67 -38.82 -23.09 -6.77
N LEU A 68 -37.80 -23.94 -6.68
CA LEU A 68 -36.44 -23.52 -6.37
C LEU A 68 -35.85 -22.81 -7.59
N ILE A 69 -35.50 -21.54 -7.42
CA ILE A 69 -34.81 -20.74 -8.44
C ILE A 69 -33.44 -20.33 -7.92
N GLU A 70 -32.53 -19.95 -8.83
CA GLU A 70 -31.26 -19.36 -8.43
C GLU A 70 -31.49 -18.10 -7.59
N CYS A 71 -30.65 -17.92 -6.56
CA CYS A 71 -30.74 -16.77 -5.69
C CYS A 71 -30.40 -15.50 -6.48
N PRO A 72 -31.36 -14.57 -6.68
CA PRO A 72 -31.14 -13.37 -7.49
C PRO A 72 -30.21 -12.35 -6.80
N PHE A 73 -29.98 -12.51 -5.49
CA PHE A 73 -29.08 -11.65 -4.71
C PHE A 73 -27.61 -11.93 -5.00
N CYS A 74 -27.23 -13.21 -5.06
CA CYS A 74 -25.86 -13.64 -5.31
C CYS A 74 -25.67 -14.27 -6.69
N LEU A 75 -26.69 -14.24 -7.56
CA LEU A 75 -26.66 -14.79 -8.91
C LEU A 75 -26.18 -16.26 -8.92
N GLY A 76 -26.71 -17.07 -8.00
CA GLY A 76 -26.34 -18.49 -7.88
C GLY A 76 -24.94 -18.78 -7.30
N LEU A 77 -24.17 -17.76 -6.89
CA LEU A 77 -22.81 -17.97 -6.36
C LEU A 77 -22.80 -18.59 -4.96
N GLY A 78 -23.81 -18.28 -4.14
CA GLY A 78 -23.92 -18.71 -2.74
C GLY A 78 -23.19 -17.79 -1.75
N TYR A 79 -22.35 -16.88 -2.24
CA TYR A 79 -21.61 -15.92 -1.43
C TYR A 79 -21.67 -14.52 -2.06
N VAL A 80 -21.37 -13.50 -1.25
CA VAL A 80 -21.16 -12.12 -1.67
C VAL A 80 -19.81 -11.63 -1.16
N TYR A 81 -19.22 -10.66 -1.87
CA TYR A 81 -17.99 -10.03 -1.44
C TYR A 81 -18.33 -8.87 -0.52
N GLN A 82 -17.76 -8.90 0.69
CA GLN A 82 -17.86 -7.79 1.62
C GLN A 82 -16.74 -6.80 1.31
N ASP A 83 -17.09 -5.56 1.01
CA ASP A 83 -16.10 -4.47 1.01
C ASP A 83 -15.64 -4.25 2.47
N PRO A 84 -14.43 -3.73 2.71
CA PRO A 84 -13.96 -3.45 4.06
C PRO A 84 -14.75 -2.37 4.80
N GLN A 85 -15.67 -1.69 4.11
CA GLN A 85 -16.66 -0.79 4.72
C GLN A 85 -17.95 -1.52 5.15
N GLY A 86 -18.00 -2.85 5.05
CA GLY A 86 -19.14 -3.68 5.43
C GLY A 86 -20.30 -3.68 4.43
N LEU A 87 -20.16 -3.00 3.29
CA LEU A 87 -21.16 -2.97 2.22
C LEU A 87 -20.97 -4.17 1.28
N TYR A 88 -22.07 -4.83 0.95
CA TYR A 88 -22.08 -5.94 0.00
C TYR A 88 -22.13 -5.39 -1.43
N LYS A 89 -21.10 -5.64 -2.23
CA LYS A 89 -21.21 -5.34 -3.67
C LYS A 89 -22.00 -6.44 -4.37
N LYS A 90 -23.11 -6.03 -4.98
CA LYS A 90 -23.80 -6.83 -5.98
C LYS A 90 -22.92 -6.85 -7.24
N LYS A 91 -22.52 -8.04 -7.68
CA LYS A 91 -21.75 -8.22 -8.92
C LYS A 91 -22.63 -7.97 -10.14
#